data_AF-A0A521AMZ4-F1
#
_entry.id   AF-A0A521AMZ4-F1
#
_cell.length_a   1.000
_cell.length_b   1.000
_cell.length_c   1.000
_cell.angle_alpha   90.00
_cell.angle_beta   90.00
_cell.angle_gamma   90.00
#
_symmetry.space_group_name_H-M   'P 1'
#
loop_
_entity.id
_entity.type
_entity.pdbx_description
1 polymer ?
#
loop_
_entity_poly.entity_id
_entity_poly.type
_entity_poly.pdbx_seq_one_letter_code
_entity_poly.pdbx_strand_id
1 'polypeptide(L)'
;MHSFTLLSLDAIESEILQEKRTVQNFSKTIPFPFSDSYKTLVTQIKTTEISSETILYNSVEAVNENKEFDLPDYWCFAGNGQGDRWFLNTDDQVFFYNHDYDEKLEPMNINFEEWLQMAYVIHQLDMYFDEYDNIPEPVRQEFYKTLNRLHPTLSDIYPFTF
;
A
#
# COMPACT_ATOMS: atom_id res chain seq x y z
N MET A 1 -21.27 -16.51 -2.12
CA MET A 1 -21.35 -15.07 -1.80
C MET A 1 -19.93 -14.58 -1.91
N HIS A 2 -19.61 -13.79 -2.93
CA HIS A 2 -18.28 -13.19 -3.05
C HIS A 2 -18.24 -12.04 -2.06
N SER A 3 -17.29 -12.06 -1.13
CA SER A 3 -17.19 -11.04 -0.09
C SER A 3 -15.74 -10.69 0.16
N PHE A 4 -15.44 -9.40 0.17
CA PHE A 4 -14.17 -8.87 0.61
C PHE A 4 -14.29 -8.46 2.07
N THR A 5 -13.25 -8.77 2.84
CA THR A 5 -13.16 -8.45 4.27
C THR A 5 -12.15 -7.34 4.47
N LEU A 6 -12.55 -6.27 5.16
CA LEU A 6 -11.61 -5.31 5.72
C LEU A 6 -11.03 -5.90 7.00
N LEU A 7 -9.76 -6.28 6.94
CA LEU A 7 -9.04 -6.75 8.12
C LEU A 7 -8.81 -5.59 9.10
N SER A 8 -8.77 -5.90 10.39
CA SER A 8 -8.30 -4.94 11.38
C SER A 8 -6.78 -4.78 11.26
N LEU A 9 -6.27 -3.63 11.68
CA LEU A 9 -4.83 -3.36 11.69
C LEU A 9 -4.07 -4.39 12.53
N ASP A 10 -4.59 -4.76 13.71
CA ASP A 10 -4.00 -5.82 14.54
C ASP A 10 -3.86 -7.16 13.79
N ALA A 11 -4.83 -7.52 12.93
CA ALA A 11 -4.79 -8.75 12.16
C ALA A 11 -3.74 -8.65 11.04
N ILE A 12 -3.71 -7.52 10.33
CA ILE A 12 -2.71 -7.24 9.28
C ILE A 12 -1.30 -7.25 9.87
N GLU A 13 -1.06 -6.52 10.96
CA GLU A 13 0.24 -6.49 11.64
C GLU A 13 0.64 -7.88 12.10
N SER A 14 -0.28 -8.64 12.69
CA SER A 14 0.00 -10.02 13.12
C SER A 14 0.43 -10.91 11.95
N GLU A 15 -0.13 -10.70 10.76
CA GLU A 15 0.19 -11.45 9.55
C GLU A 15 1.53 -11.03 8.94
N ILE A 16 1.74 -9.73 8.73
CA ILE A 16 3.00 -9.18 8.17
C ILE A 16 4.19 -9.52 9.09
N LEU A 17 3.98 -9.52 10.41
CA LEU A 17 5.03 -9.80 11.40
C LEU A 17 5.27 -11.30 11.65
N GLN A 18 4.58 -12.23 10.98
CA GLN A 18 4.82 -13.66 11.18
C GLN A 18 6.27 -14.05 10.84
N GLU A 19 6.86 -13.42 9.82
CA GLU A 19 8.27 -13.61 9.45
C GLU A 19 9.23 -12.74 10.27
N LYS A 20 9.18 -12.85 11.61
CA LYS A 20 10.01 -12.04 12.52
C LYS A 20 11.49 -12.03 12.13
N ARG A 21 12.06 -10.83 12.04
CA ARG A 21 13.50 -10.61 11.84
C ARG A 21 14.09 -9.58 12.81
N THR A 22 15.42 -9.49 12.76
CA THR A 22 16.20 -8.49 13.49
C THR A 22 15.72 -7.09 13.14
N VAL A 23 15.34 -6.33 14.16
CA VAL A 23 14.90 -4.94 14.05
C VAL A 23 15.96 -4.12 13.31
N GLN A 24 15.54 -3.42 12.27
CA GLN A 24 16.36 -2.49 11.52
C GLN A 24 16.18 -1.09 12.11
N ASN A 25 17.24 -0.29 12.13
CA ASN A 25 17.12 1.10 12.57
C ASN A 25 16.66 1.97 11.40
N PHE A 26 15.56 2.70 11.60
CA PHE A 26 15.21 3.80 10.70
C PHE A 26 16.25 4.93 10.85
N SER A 27 16.71 5.52 9.75
CA SER A 27 17.73 6.57 9.84
C SER A 27 17.19 7.80 10.57
N LYS A 28 17.84 8.19 11.67
CA LYS A 28 17.47 9.37 12.46
C LYS A 28 17.74 10.70 11.75
N THR A 29 18.42 10.68 10.60
CA THR A 29 18.80 11.89 9.86
C THR A 29 17.77 12.31 8.81
N ILE A 30 16.69 11.56 8.63
CA ILE A 30 15.66 11.87 7.64
C ILE A 30 14.67 12.86 8.28
N PRO A 31 14.57 14.10 7.78
CA PRO A 31 13.73 15.14 8.36
C PRO A 31 12.27 15.01 7.88
N PHE A 32 11.67 13.83 8.00
CA PHE A 32 10.29 13.55 7.59
C PHE A 32 9.46 13.10 8.81
N PRO A 33 8.22 13.60 8.99
CA PRO A 33 7.43 13.39 10.20
C PRO A 33 6.67 12.06 10.18
N PHE A 34 7.39 10.94 10.18
CA PHE A 34 6.76 9.61 10.14
C PHE A 34 5.86 9.33 11.35
N SER A 35 4.69 8.74 11.09
CA SER A 35 3.82 8.16 12.11
C SER A 35 4.53 7.04 12.86
N ASP A 36 4.16 6.83 14.13
CA ASP A 36 4.75 5.79 14.96
C ASP A 36 4.37 4.38 14.46
N SER A 37 3.16 4.21 13.92
CA SER A 37 2.72 2.95 13.30
C SER A 37 3.57 2.59 12.09
N TYR A 38 3.79 3.54 11.16
CA TYR A 38 4.69 3.33 10.02
C TYR A 38 6.10 2.91 10.46
N LYS A 39 6.76 3.70 11.30
CA LYS A 39 8.14 3.42 11.76
C LYS A 39 8.24 2.06 12.43
N THR A 40 7.27 1.73 13.29
CA THR A 40 7.27 0.48 14.06
C THR A 40 7.13 -0.72 13.13
N LEU A 41 6.26 -0.65 12.13
CA LEU A 41 6.05 -1.75 11.20
C LEU A 41 7.26 -1.94 10.27
N VAL A 42 7.68 -0.90 9.56
CA VAL A 42 8.71 -1.04 8.49
C VAL A 42 10.12 -1.37 9.01
N THR A 43 10.37 -1.20 10.30
CA THR A 43 11.63 -1.58 10.95
C THR A 43 11.66 -3.05 11.40
N GLN A 44 10.52 -3.74 11.42
CA GLN A 44 10.38 -5.11 11.89
C GLN A 44 10.13 -6.13 10.78
N ILE A 45 9.97 -5.66 9.55
CA ILE A 45 9.64 -6.48 8.39
C ILE A 45 10.82 -6.55 7.41
N LYS A 46 10.75 -7.51 6.49
CA LYS A 46 11.42 -7.36 5.19
C LYS A 46 10.53 -6.54 4.28
N THR A 47 11.06 -6.19 3.10
CA THR A 47 10.19 -5.81 2.00
C THR A 47 9.25 -6.98 1.73
N THR A 48 7.95 -6.72 1.75
CA THR A 48 6.90 -7.74 1.74
C THR A 48 5.95 -7.45 0.59
N GLU A 49 5.84 -8.40 -0.32
CA GLU A 49 4.75 -8.44 -1.30
C GLU A 49 3.48 -8.90 -0.58
N ILE A 50 2.49 -8.00 -0.49
CA ILE A 50 1.19 -8.26 0.14
C ILE A 50 0.20 -8.75 -0.93
N SER A 51 0.24 -8.15 -2.12
CA SER A 51 -0.59 -8.50 -3.27
C SER A 51 0.19 -8.23 -4.55
N SER A 52 -0.35 -8.69 -5.68
CA SER A 52 0.22 -8.50 -7.02
C SER A 52 0.60 -7.04 -7.32
N GLU A 53 -0.18 -6.09 -6.79
CA GLU A 53 0.05 -4.66 -6.99
C GLU A 53 0.71 -3.97 -5.79
N THR A 54 0.93 -4.63 -4.65
CA THR A 54 1.39 -3.93 -3.44
C THR A 54 2.54 -4.64 -2.76
N ILE A 55 3.72 -4.02 -2.85
CA ILE A 55 4.94 -4.38 -2.15
C ILE A 55 5.25 -3.29 -1.12
N LEU A 56 5.13 -3.62 0.17
CA LEU A 56 5.51 -2.72 1.26
C LEU A 56 7.03 -2.80 1.48
N TYR A 57 7.71 -1.65 1.41
CA TYR A 57 9.15 -1.60 1.65
C TYR A 57 9.48 -1.66 3.14
N ASN A 58 10.55 -2.40 3.46
CA ASN A 58 11.18 -2.22 4.77
C ASN A 58 11.92 -0.87 4.84
N SER A 59 12.30 -0.48 6.04
CA SER A 59 12.98 0.81 6.29
C SER A 59 14.22 1.07 5.42
N VAL A 60 15.04 0.06 5.13
CA VAL A 60 16.26 0.22 4.30
C VAL A 60 15.90 0.37 2.83
N GLU A 61 14.95 -0.41 2.35
CA GLU A 61 14.53 -0.35 0.95
C GLU A 61 13.83 0.97 0.64
N ALA A 62 12.94 1.44 1.53
CA ALA A 62 12.30 2.75 1.40
C ALA A 62 13.34 3.88 1.30
N VAL A 63 14.41 3.83 2.11
CA VAL A 63 15.51 4.82 2.02
C VAL A 63 16.23 4.76 0.68
N ASN A 64 16.39 3.58 0.09
CA ASN A 64 17.05 3.45 -1.21
C ASN A 64 16.17 3.96 -2.34
N GLU A 65 14.88 3.59 -2.36
CA GLU A 65 13.91 4.07 -3.36
C GLU A 65 13.81 5.60 -3.34
N ASN A 66 13.79 6.23 -2.17
CA ASN A 66 13.76 7.69 -2.06
C ASN A 66 15.03 8.41 -2.58
N LYS A 67 16.12 7.70 -2.91
CA LYS A 67 17.29 8.34 -3.56
C LYS A 67 17.01 8.69 -5.02
N GLU A 68 16.01 8.07 -5.62
CA GLU A 68 15.62 8.31 -7.01
C GLU A 68 14.69 9.52 -7.16
N PHE A 69 14.16 10.03 -6.05
CA PHE A 69 13.20 11.13 -6.02
C PHE A 69 13.76 12.34 -5.28
N ASP A 70 13.61 13.54 -5.86
CA ASP A 70 13.89 14.82 -5.20
C ASP A 70 12.58 15.46 -4.71
N LEU A 71 11.90 14.78 -3.79
CA LEU A 71 10.57 15.12 -3.29
C LEU A 71 10.59 15.24 -1.76
N PRO A 72 11.05 16.36 -1.18
CA PRO A 72 11.27 16.48 0.27
C PRO A 72 9.99 16.37 1.11
N ASP A 73 8.84 16.69 0.53
CA ASP A 73 7.53 16.63 1.19
C ASP A 73 6.84 15.27 1.03
N TYR A 74 7.47 14.33 0.33
CA TYR A 74 6.94 13.00 0.05
C TYR A 74 7.93 11.89 0.39
N TRP A 75 7.41 10.72 0.72
CA TRP A 75 8.21 9.57 1.08
C TRP A 75 7.71 8.30 0.41
N CYS A 76 8.49 7.76 -0.52
CA CYS A 76 8.20 6.49 -1.18
C CYS A 76 8.25 5.35 -0.17
N PHE A 77 7.14 4.64 0.03
CA PHE A 77 7.06 3.57 1.04
C PHE A 77 6.61 2.21 0.48
N ALA A 78 6.10 2.18 -0.74
CA ALA A 78 5.68 0.96 -1.40
C ALA A 78 5.75 1.10 -2.94
N GLY A 79 5.64 -0.02 -3.65
CA GLY A 79 5.55 -0.09 -5.11
C GLY A 79 4.93 -1.40 -5.57
N ASN A 80 4.78 -1.60 -6.88
CA ASN A 80 4.25 -2.85 -7.44
C ASN A 80 5.31 -3.71 -8.15
N GLY A 81 6.58 -3.27 -8.11
CA GLY A 81 7.69 -3.96 -8.78
C GLY A 81 7.76 -3.72 -10.29
N GLN A 82 6.86 -2.92 -10.87
CA GLN A 82 6.82 -2.61 -12.31
C GLN A 82 7.12 -1.14 -12.63
N GLY A 83 7.20 -0.29 -11.61
CA GLY A 83 7.52 1.13 -11.79
C GLY A 83 6.62 2.02 -10.94
N ASP A 84 5.38 1.60 -10.72
CA ASP A 84 4.45 2.34 -9.89
C ASP A 84 4.87 2.33 -8.43
N ARG A 85 4.56 3.43 -7.74
CA ARG A 85 4.98 3.69 -6.36
C ARG A 85 3.86 4.33 -5.56
N TRP A 86 3.92 4.15 -4.25
CA TRP A 86 3.10 4.88 -3.29
C TRP A 86 3.98 5.73 -2.38
N PHE A 87 3.47 6.93 -2.11
CA PHE A 87 4.15 7.93 -1.30
C PHE A 87 3.27 8.36 -0.12
N LEU A 88 3.89 8.64 1.02
CA LEU A 88 3.29 9.41 2.10
C LEU A 88 3.67 10.88 1.92
N ASN A 89 2.77 11.81 2.20
CA ASN A 89 3.14 13.19 2.47
C ASN A 89 3.41 13.41 3.97
N THR A 90 3.76 14.64 4.35
CA THR A 90 4.02 15.02 5.74
C THR A 90 2.80 14.92 6.68
N ASP A 91 1.60 14.77 6.13
CA ASP A 91 0.33 14.62 6.86
C ASP A 91 -0.17 13.16 6.87
N ASP A 92 0.72 12.20 6.56
CA ASP A 92 0.43 10.76 6.48
C ASP A 92 -0.62 10.39 5.43
N GLN A 93 -0.85 11.26 4.43
CA GLN A 93 -1.73 10.99 3.29
C GLN A 93 -1.00 10.25 2.18
N VAL A 94 -1.67 9.27 1.59
CA VAL A 94 -1.12 8.42 0.54
C VAL A 94 -1.37 9.02 -0.84
N PHE A 95 -0.33 8.96 -1.67
CA PHE A 95 -0.34 9.33 -3.07
C PHE A 95 0.12 8.16 -3.92
N PHE A 96 -0.48 8.03 -5.11
CA PHE A 96 -0.06 7.08 -6.13
C PHE A 96 0.78 7.78 -7.18
N TYR A 97 1.85 7.12 -7.61
CA TYR A 97 2.72 7.52 -8.71
C TYR A 97 2.60 6.48 -9.82
N ASN A 98 2.10 6.91 -10.97
CA ASN A 98 2.00 6.08 -12.18
C ASN A 98 3.24 6.32 -13.05
N HIS A 99 4.07 5.30 -13.22
CA HIS A 99 5.32 5.42 -13.99
C HIS A 99 5.08 5.55 -15.50
N ASP A 100 4.02 4.94 -16.02
CA ASP A 100 3.75 4.85 -17.45
C ASP A 100 2.96 6.04 -18.02
N TYR A 101 2.43 6.92 -17.16
CA TYR A 101 1.52 7.99 -17.58
C TYR A 101 2.12 9.39 -17.57
N ASP A 102 2.11 10.07 -16.42
CA ASP A 102 2.58 11.46 -16.30
C ASP A 102 3.51 11.71 -15.11
N GLU A 103 3.89 10.63 -14.41
CA GLU A 103 4.82 10.65 -13.27
C GLU A 103 4.39 11.63 -12.16
N LYS A 104 3.08 11.94 -12.08
CA LYS A 104 2.53 12.78 -11.01
C LYS A 104 2.10 11.95 -9.81
N LEU A 105 2.14 12.62 -8.66
CA LEU A 105 1.57 12.12 -7.42
C LEU A 105 0.09 12.48 -7.34
N GLU A 106 -0.77 11.48 -7.42
CA GLU A 106 -2.22 11.63 -7.30
C GLU A 106 -2.69 11.22 -5.89
N PRO A 107 -3.45 12.08 -5.18
CA PRO A 107 -3.89 11.78 -3.82
C PRO A 107 -4.91 10.64 -3.82
N MET A 108 -4.72 9.67 -2.92
CA MET A 108 -5.65 8.54 -2.75
C MET A 108 -6.70 8.77 -1.65
N ASN A 109 -6.63 9.90 -0.93
CA ASN A 109 -7.53 10.24 0.19
C ASN A 109 -7.61 9.15 1.28
N ILE A 110 -6.50 8.47 1.51
CA ILE A 110 -6.33 7.47 2.56
C ILE A 110 -5.00 7.71 3.27
N ASN A 111 -4.89 7.24 4.50
CA ASN A 111 -3.63 7.22 5.24
C ASN A 111 -2.88 5.88 5.08
N PHE A 112 -1.73 5.74 5.75
CA PHE A 112 -0.92 4.54 5.70
C PHE A 112 -1.67 3.27 6.17
N GLU A 113 -2.44 3.37 7.24
CA GLU A 113 -3.19 2.25 7.82
C GLU A 113 -4.32 1.79 6.90
N GLU A 114 -5.03 2.74 6.29
CA GLU A 114 -6.06 2.47 5.27
C GLU A 114 -5.43 1.88 3.99
N TRP A 115 -4.22 2.30 3.61
CA TRP A 115 -3.47 1.67 2.53
C TRP A 115 -3.12 0.20 2.83
N LEU A 116 -2.73 -0.12 4.06
CA LEU A 116 -2.51 -1.52 4.46
C LEU A 116 -3.80 -2.33 4.31
N GLN A 117 -4.94 -1.79 4.73
CA GLN A 117 -6.23 -2.46 4.56
C GLN A 117 -6.57 -2.63 3.07
N MET A 118 -6.33 -1.61 2.24
CA MET A 118 -6.51 -1.70 0.80
C MET A 118 -5.63 -2.78 0.18
N ALA A 119 -4.34 -2.86 0.53
CA ALA A 119 -3.41 -3.88 0.05
C ALA A 119 -3.93 -5.31 0.30
N TYR A 120 -4.56 -5.54 1.46
CA TYR A 120 -5.18 -6.83 1.80
C TYR A 120 -6.53 -7.08 1.10
N VAL A 121 -7.23 -6.03 0.68
CA VAL A 121 -8.41 -6.17 -0.20
C VAL A 121 -7.96 -6.54 -1.62
N ILE A 122 -6.85 -5.98 -2.11
CA ILE A 122 -6.24 -6.36 -3.39
C ILE A 122 -5.72 -7.80 -3.33
N HIS A 123 -5.10 -8.22 -2.22
CA HIS A 123 -4.72 -9.63 -2.03
C HIS A 123 -5.91 -10.60 -2.16
N GLN A 124 -7.07 -10.23 -1.60
CA GLN A 124 -8.30 -11.01 -1.79
C GLN A 124 -8.78 -11.00 -3.24
N LEU A 125 -8.52 -9.94 -4.01
CA LEU A 125 -8.83 -9.87 -5.44
C LEU A 125 -7.93 -10.81 -6.24
N ASP A 126 -6.63 -10.90 -5.90
CA ASP A 126 -5.68 -11.85 -6.52
C ASP A 126 -6.19 -13.29 -6.43
N MET A 127 -6.76 -13.68 -5.29
CA MET A 127 -7.36 -15.00 -5.12
C MET A 127 -8.52 -15.28 -6.10
N TYR A 128 -9.25 -14.24 -6.53
CA TYR A 128 -10.27 -14.40 -7.57
C TYR A 128 -9.65 -14.52 -8.97
N PHE A 129 -8.51 -13.88 -9.24
CA PHE A 129 -7.82 -14.07 -10.52
C PHE A 129 -7.27 -15.50 -10.67
N ASP A 130 -6.95 -16.19 -9.57
CA ASP A 130 -6.58 -17.61 -9.60
C ASP A 130 -7.76 -18.54 -9.97
N GLU A 131 -9.00 -18.11 -9.66
CA GLU A 131 -10.22 -18.90 -9.90
C GLU A 131 -10.92 -18.57 -11.22
N TYR A 132 -10.78 -17.34 -11.72
CA TYR A 132 -11.52 -16.83 -12.86
C TYR A 132 -10.60 -16.21 -13.91
N ASP A 133 -10.76 -16.62 -15.18
CA ASP A 133 -10.08 -15.97 -16.32
C ASP A 133 -10.46 -14.48 -16.46
N ASN A 134 -11.66 -14.10 -16.01
CA ASN A 134 -12.13 -12.72 -15.94
C ASN A 134 -12.99 -12.54 -14.68
N ILE A 135 -12.76 -11.47 -13.93
CA ILE A 135 -13.49 -11.19 -12.69
C ILE A 135 -14.98 -10.93 -12.99
N PRO A 136 -15.90 -11.72 -12.42
CA PRO A 136 -17.33 -11.50 -12.61
C PRO A 136 -17.78 -10.14 -12.07
N GLU A 137 -18.74 -9.49 -12.74
CA GLU A 137 -19.29 -8.19 -12.34
C GLU A 137 -19.69 -8.11 -10.85
N PRO A 138 -20.36 -9.12 -10.24
CA PRO A 138 -20.69 -9.07 -8.82
C PRO A 138 -19.47 -9.04 -7.89
N VAL A 139 -18.35 -9.66 -8.29
CA VAL A 139 -17.09 -9.62 -7.53
C VAL A 139 -16.50 -8.22 -7.62
N ARG A 140 -16.43 -7.67 -8.84
CA ARG A 140 -15.93 -6.31 -9.08
C ARG A 140 -16.72 -5.24 -8.30
N GLN A 141 -18.05 -5.35 -8.29
CA GLN A 141 -18.90 -4.44 -7.53
C GLN A 141 -18.64 -4.53 -6.02
N GLU A 142 -18.46 -5.74 -5.48
CA GLU A 142 -18.17 -5.90 -4.04
C GLU A 142 -16.76 -5.43 -3.68
N PHE A 143 -15.78 -5.58 -4.59
CA PHE A 143 -14.45 -5.01 -4.44
C PHE A 143 -14.50 -3.49 -4.30
N TYR A 144 -15.09 -2.79 -5.29
CA TYR A 144 -15.17 -1.33 -5.26
C TYR A 144 -15.99 -0.80 -4.08
N LYS A 145 -17.09 -1.49 -3.74
CA LYS A 145 -17.85 -1.17 -2.54
C LYS A 145 -17.02 -1.33 -1.27
N THR A 146 -16.10 -2.29 -1.23
CA THR A 146 -15.20 -2.49 -0.09
C THR A 146 -14.14 -1.41 -0.02
N LEU A 147 -13.56 -0.99 -1.15
CA LEU A 147 -12.68 0.19 -1.19
C LEU A 147 -13.41 1.44 -0.66
N ASN A 148 -14.67 1.64 -1.04
CA ASN A 148 -15.46 2.79 -0.60
C ASN A 148 -15.85 2.77 0.88
N ARG A 149 -15.61 1.65 1.59
CA ARG A 149 -15.71 1.60 3.05
C ARG A 149 -14.47 2.16 3.75
N LEU A 150 -13.32 2.22 3.06
CA LEU A 150 -12.11 2.90 3.55
C LEU A 150 -12.27 4.40 3.33
N HIS A 151 -12.49 4.82 2.08
CA HIS A 151 -12.80 6.22 1.76
C HIS A 151 -13.86 6.30 0.64
N PRO A 152 -14.89 7.17 0.73
CA PRO A 152 -16.05 7.13 -0.17
C PRO A 152 -15.76 7.26 -1.67
N THR A 153 -14.61 7.84 -2.04
CA THR A 153 -14.20 8.05 -3.44
C THR A 153 -13.05 7.15 -3.86
N LEU A 154 -12.63 6.19 -3.02
CA LEU A 154 -11.42 5.40 -3.28
C LEU A 154 -11.57 4.54 -4.53
N SER A 155 -12.77 4.02 -4.81
CA SER A 155 -13.02 3.27 -6.05
C SER A 155 -12.84 4.10 -7.31
N ASP A 156 -13.15 5.41 -7.23
CA ASP A 156 -13.15 6.30 -8.39
C ASP A 156 -11.73 6.71 -8.80
N ILE A 157 -10.80 6.63 -7.85
CA ILE A 157 -9.38 7.00 -8.00
C ILE A 157 -8.44 5.79 -7.86
N TYR A 158 -9.00 4.58 -7.82
CA TYR A 158 -8.20 3.36 -7.77
C TYR A 158 -7.44 3.20 -9.10
N PRO A 159 -6.11 3.01 -9.08
CA PRO A 159 -5.28 3.18 -10.27
C PRO A 159 -5.34 2.01 -11.27
N PHE A 160 -5.91 0.87 -10.88
CA PHE A 160 -5.91 -0.34 -11.70
C PHE A 160 -7.30 -0.69 -12.23
N THR A 161 -7.35 -1.15 -13.48
CA THR A 161 -8.58 -1.54 -14.16
C THR A 161 -8.59 -3.04 -14.45
N PHE A 162 -9.75 -3.69 -14.23
CA PHE A 162 -9.95 -5.11 -14.51
C PHE A 162 -11.43 -5.46 -14.80
#